data_AF-A0A8J5VE40-F1
#
_entry.id   AF-A0A8J5VE40-F1
#
_cell.length_a   1.000
_cell.length_b   1.000
_cell.length_c   1.000
_cell.angle_alpha   90.00
_cell.angle_beta   90.00
_cell.angle_gamma   90.00
#
_symmetry.space_group_name_H-M   'P 1'
#
loop_
_entity.id
_entity.type
_entity.pdbx_description
1 polymer ?
#
loop_
_entity_poly.entity_id
_entity_poly.type
_entity_poly.pdbx_seq_one_letter_code
_entity_poly.pdbx_strand_id
1 'polypeptide(L)'
;MGRRLLLLLLAMAAARAPTAQAWGKEGHYMVCKVAEGFLTSEAAAAVKELLPGWAGGDLAETCSWADTQRFRYRWSSPLHFADTPGDCQFNYARDCHNTEGEKDMCVVGAINNYTAALKDSSSPCKHHDLYFSSCVCSFIPFFLKNVLSSFFFSEHHVHEFHCRQSLTCATISDDPTESLMFLAHFVGDVHQPLHCGHAKDLGGNTIVVHWYTRKSNLHHVRRA
;
A
#
# COMPACT_ATOMS: atom_id res chain seq x y z
N MET A 1 -5.69 25.08 43.18
CA MET A 1 -4.79 25.38 42.03
C MET A 1 -4.60 24.22 41.04
N GLY A 2 -4.56 22.94 41.47
CA GLY A 2 -4.19 21.82 40.59
C GLY A 2 -5.13 21.51 39.41
N ARG A 3 -6.45 21.63 39.57
CA ARG A 3 -7.42 21.24 38.53
C ARG A 3 -7.40 22.17 37.30
N ARG A 4 -7.16 23.47 37.50
CA ARG A 4 -7.02 24.45 36.40
C ARG A 4 -5.71 24.25 35.62
N LEU A 5 -4.62 23.94 36.33
CA LEU A 5 -3.34 23.63 35.70
C LEU A 5 -3.41 22.33 34.88
N LEU A 6 -4.07 21.29 35.41
CA LEU A 6 -4.27 20.03 34.70
C LEU A 6 -5.11 20.21 33.42
N LEU A 7 -6.18 21.00 33.47
CA LEU A 7 -7.01 21.31 32.30
C LEU A 7 -6.22 22.09 31.23
N LEU A 8 -5.38 23.04 31.64
CA LEU A 8 -4.50 23.78 30.72
C LEU A 8 -3.46 22.87 30.06
N LEU A 9 -2.87 21.93 30.80
CA LEU A 9 -1.92 20.96 30.25
C LEU A 9 -2.58 19.99 29.26
N LEU A 10 -3.79 19.50 29.55
CA LEU A 10 -4.56 18.66 28.64
C LEU A 10 -4.95 19.40 27.36
N ALA A 11 -5.36 20.68 27.46
CA ALA A 11 -5.69 21.49 26.29
C ALA A 11 -4.46 21.74 25.40
N MET A 12 -3.29 22.01 25.98
CA MET A 12 -2.04 22.18 25.26
C MET A 12 -1.55 20.87 24.59
N ALA A 13 -1.83 19.71 25.21
CA ALA A 13 -1.52 18.41 24.62
C ALA A 13 -2.44 18.09 23.42
N ALA A 14 -3.75 18.36 23.54
CA ALA A 14 -4.70 18.19 22.45
C ALA A 14 -4.41 19.11 21.25
N ALA A 15 -3.95 20.35 21.50
CA ALA A 15 -3.56 21.29 20.45
C ALA A 15 -2.29 20.89 19.69
N ARG A 16 -1.53 19.91 20.19
CA ARG A 16 -0.32 19.36 19.55
C ARG A 16 -0.56 18.07 18.77
N ALA A 17 -1.77 17.51 18.81
CA ALA A 17 -2.07 16.33 18.01
C ALA A 17 -1.97 16.71 16.52
N PRO A 18 -1.14 16.01 15.71
CA PRO A 18 -1.12 16.23 14.27
C PRO A 18 -2.51 15.97 13.72
N THR A 19 -3.00 16.85 12.85
CA THR A 19 -4.24 16.59 12.12
C THR A 19 -3.99 15.40 11.21
N ALA A 20 -4.64 14.26 11.46
CA ALA A 20 -4.68 13.16 10.52
C ALA A 20 -5.43 13.66 9.27
N GLN A 21 -4.72 13.72 8.15
CA GLN A 21 -5.30 14.12 6.87
C GLN A 21 -5.52 12.87 6.02
N ALA A 22 -6.67 12.82 5.37
CA ALA A 22 -6.97 11.79 4.41
C ALA A 22 -6.20 12.02 3.11
N TRP A 23 -5.68 10.95 2.51
CA TRP A 23 -5.13 11.02 1.17
C TRP A 23 -6.26 11.15 0.15
N GLY A 24 -6.05 12.04 -0.81
CA GLY A 24 -6.76 12.05 -2.09
C GLY A 24 -5.75 11.82 -3.21
N LYS A 25 -6.10 12.24 -4.43
CA LYS A 25 -5.18 12.20 -5.57
C LYS A 25 -3.84 12.87 -5.26
N GLU A 26 -3.89 14.01 -4.58
CA GLU A 26 -2.72 14.80 -4.18
C GLU A 26 -1.86 14.06 -3.15
N GLY A 27 -2.49 13.29 -2.26
CA GLY A 27 -1.81 12.49 -1.25
C GLY A 27 -0.95 11.39 -1.87
N HIS A 28 -1.56 10.59 -2.74
CA HIS A 28 -0.84 9.55 -3.48
C HIS A 28 0.25 10.12 -4.38
N TYR A 29 -0.01 11.24 -5.05
CA TYR A 29 0.99 11.95 -5.83
C TYR A 29 2.21 12.30 -4.95
N MET A 30 1.99 12.93 -3.80
CA MET A 30 3.08 13.35 -2.91
C MET A 30 3.86 12.17 -2.34
N VAL A 31 3.18 11.10 -1.90
CA VAL A 31 3.85 9.88 -1.39
C VAL A 31 4.76 9.29 -2.46
N CYS A 32 4.26 9.14 -3.68
CA CYS A 32 5.05 8.61 -4.78
C CYS A 32 6.17 9.54 -5.22
N LYS A 33 5.94 10.86 -5.24
CA LYS A 33 6.99 11.84 -5.57
C LYS A 33 8.14 11.79 -4.58
N VAL A 34 7.84 11.63 -3.29
CA VAL A 34 8.86 11.41 -2.26
C VAL A 34 9.57 10.09 -2.50
N ALA A 35 8.82 9.00 -2.76
CA ALA A 35 9.39 7.68 -3.01
C ALA A 35 10.36 7.66 -4.20
N GLU A 36 10.04 8.34 -5.30
CA GLU A 36 10.92 8.47 -6.47
C GLU A 36 12.30 9.05 -6.12
N GLY A 37 12.34 10.01 -5.19
CA GLY A 37 13.60 10.61 -4.73
C GLY A 37 14.51 9.67 -3.95
N PHE A 38 13.98 8.55 -3.46
CA PHE A 38 14.71 7.51 -2.73
C PHE A 38 15.03 6.27 -3.56
N LEU A 39 14.62 6.21 -4.83
CA LEU A 39 14.93 5.08 -5.70
C LEU A 39 16.43 5.07 -6.07
N THR A 40 17.03 3.88 -6.12
CA THR A 40 18.37 3.74 -6.71
C THR A 40 18.31 3.97 -8.22
N SER A 41 19.47 4.19 -8.85
CA SER A 41 19.58 4.31 -10.31
C SER A 41 18.94 3.14 -11.05
N GLU A 42 19.12 1.92 -10.54
CA GLU A 42 18.59 0.69 -11.14
C GLU A 42 17.07 0.63 -10.97
N ALA A 43 16.55 0.94 -9.79
CA ALA A 43 15.12 0.93 -9.53
C ALA A 43 14.39 2.03 -10.31
N ALA A 44 14.98 3.23 -10.40
CA ALA A 44 14.43 4.33 -11.18
C ALA A 44 14.39 4.01 -12.68
N ALA A 45 15.39 3.30 -13.21
CA ALA A 45 15.39 2.84 -14.60
C ALA A 45 14.28 1.80 -14.85
N ALA A 46 14.16 0.80 -13.97
CA ALA A 46 13.13 -0.23 -14.08
C ALA A 46 11.71 0.36 -13.96
N VAL A 47 11.49 1.29 -13.03
CA VAL A 47 10.22 2.02 -12.90
C VAL A 47 9.91 2.76 -14.21
N LYS A 48 10.85 3.52 -14.76
CA LYS A 48 10.63 4.25 -16.01
C LYS A 48 10.32 3.36 -17.21
N GLU A 49 10.86 2.15 -17.24
CA GLU A 49 10.57 1.15 -18.29
C GLU A 49 9.15 0.59 -18.18
N LEU A 50 8.68 0.36 -16.95
CA LEU A 50 7.32 -0.15 -16.69
C LEU A 50 6.25 0.94 -16.81
N LEU A 51 6.60 2.21 -16.65
CA LEU A 51 5.61 3.28 -16.66
C LEU A 51 4.97 3.45 -18.05
N PRO A 52 3.64 3.63 -18.11
CA PRO A 52 2.95 3.85 -19.36
C PRO A 52 3.31 5.24 -19.93
N GLY A 53 3.28 5.38 -21.27
CA GLY A 53 3.73 6.60 -21.94
C GLY A 53 3.00 7.89 -21.53
N TRP A 54 1.75 7.80 -21.06
CA TRP A 54 1.00 8.96 -20.57
C TRP A 54 1.53 9.51 -19.24
N ALA A 55 2.29 8.73 -18.48
CA ALA A 55 2.89 9.17 -17.21
C ALA A 55 4.12 10.06 -17.40
N GLY A 56 4.65 10.18 -18.64
CA GLY A 56 5.82 11.01 -18.92
C GLY A 56 7.09 10.59 -18.17
N GLY A 57 7.16 9.35 -17.69
CA GLY A 57 8.26 8.83 -16.87
C GLY A 57 8.22 9.26 -15.40
N ASP A 58 7.08 9.78 -14.92
CA ASP A 58 6.84 10.14 -13.52
C ASP A 58 5.89 9.13 -12.86
N LEU A 59 6.37 8.42 -11.84
CA LEU A 59 5.59 7.45 -11.08
C LEU A 59 4.41 8.13 -10.37
N ALA A 60 4.59 9.36 -9.89
CA ALA A 60 3.58 10.08 -9.12
C ALA A 60 2.30 10.33 -9.93
N GLU A 61 2.41 10.48 -11.26
CA GLU A 61 1.25 10.62 -12.16
C GLU A 61 0.36 9.36 -12.19
N THR A 62 0.94 8.20 -11.89
CA THR A 62 0.21 6.92 -11.92
C THR A 62 -0.35 6.49 -10.57
N CYS A 63 0.10 7.09 -9.47
CA CYS A 63 -0.23 6.61 -8.13
C CYS A 63 -1.67 6.79 -7.69
N SER A 64 -2.49 7.57 -8.40
CA SER A 64 -3.94 7.62 -8.17
C SER A 64 -4.74 6.69 -9.11
N TRP A 65 -4.07 5.92 -9.97
CA TRP A 65 -4.73 5.09 -10.98
C TRP A 65 -5.58 3.99 -10.36
N ALA A 66 -5.12 3.32 -9.30
CA ALA A 66 -5.84 2.22 -8.66
C ALA A 66 -7.24 2.63 -8.17
N ASP A 67 -7.38 3.84 -7.60
CA ASP A 67 -8.68 4.42 -7.21
C ASP A 67 -9.68 4.50 -8.37
N THR A 68 -9.20 4.78 -9.59
CA THR A 68 -10.05 4.86 -10.78
C THR A 68 -10.47 3.47 -11.26
N GLN A 69 -9.62 2.46 -11.03
CA GLN A 69 -9.86 1.11 -11.50
C GLN A 69 -10.76 0.28 -10.59
N ARG A 70 -10.96 0.66 -9.32
CA ARG A 70 -11.84 -0.05 -8.39
C ARG A 70 -13.27 -0.32 -8.92
N PHE A 71 -13.73 0.49 -9.89
CA PHE A 71 -15.02 0.30 -10.55
C PHE A 71 -14.99 -0.74 -11.68
N ARG A 72 -13.86 -0.85 -12.37
CA ARG A 72 -13.60 -1.83 -13.44
C ARG A 72 -13.18 -3.17 -12.85
N TYR A 73 -12.24 -3.12 -11.93
CA TYR A 73 -11.71 -4.24 -11.15
C TYR A 73 -12.38 -4.24 -9.79
N ARG A 74 -13.63 -4.73 -9.71
CA ARG A 74 -14.41 -4.72 -8.46
C ARG A 74 -13.72 -5.48 -7.32
N TRP A 75 -12.96 -6.51 -7.67
CA TRP A 75 -12.14 -7.28 -6.72
C TRP A 75 -11.04 -6.45 -6.06
N SER A 76 -10.62 -5.32 -6.64
CA SER A 76 -9.55 -4.48 -6.08
C SER A 76 -10.06 -3.54 -4.99
N SER A 77 -11.38 -3.30 -4.90
CA SER A 77 -11.97 -2.38 -3.93
C SER A 77 -11.60 -2.68 -2.46
N PRO A 78 -11.66 -3.93 -1.96
CA PRO A 78 -11.26 -4.23 -0.58
C PRO A 78 -9.75 -4.12 -0.34
N LEU A 79 -8.92 -4.04 -1.39
CA LEU A 79 -7.46 -3.95 -1.27
C LEU A 79 -6.99 -2.55 -0.85
N HIS A 80 -7.87 -1.55 -0.77
CA HIS A 80 -7.51 -0.17 -0.39
C HIS A 80 -7.48 0.06 1.12
N PHE A 81 -7.96 -0.89 1.94
CA PHE A 81 -8.05 -0.72 3.38
C PHE A 81 -7.94 -2.05 4.13
N ALA A 82 -7.93 -1.97 5.46
CA ALA A 82 -8.06 -3.08 6.39
C ALA A 82 -9.00 -2.68 7.53
N ASP A 83 -10.05 -3.45 7.73
CA ASP A 83 -11.05 -3.21 8.76
C ASP A 83 -10.62 -3.87 10.09
N THR A 84 -10.63 -3.07 11.17
CA THR A 84 -10.28 -3.55 12.52
C THR A 84 -11.51 -3.53 13.44
N PRO A 85 -11.52 -4.36 14.52
CA PRO A 85 -12.64 -4.38 15.47
C PRO A 85 -12.71 -3.15 16.40
N GLY A 86 -11.68 -2.29 16.38
CA GLY A 86 -11.58 -1.08 17.20
C GLY A 86 -10.89 -1.23 18.55
N ASP A 87 -10.07 -2.27 18.69
CA ASP A 87 -9.10 -2.43 19.79
C ASP A 87 -7.78 -1.66 19.56
N CYS A 88 -7.73 -0.82 18.52
CA CYS A 88 -6.55 -0.07 18.08
C CYS A 88 -5.34 -0.98 17.74
N GLN A 89 -5.58 -2.24 17.42
CA GLN A 89 -4.56 -3.21 17.04
C GLN A 89 -4.93 -3.85 15.71
N PHE A 90 -3.96 -3.91 14.80
CA PHE A 90 -4.09 -4.68 13.57
C PHE A 90 -3.49 -6.07 13.76
N ASN A 91 -4.23 -7.10 13.40
CA ASN A 91 -3.76 -8.48 13.32
C ASN A 91 -4.06 -9.06 11.95
N TYR A 92 -3.01 -9.40 11.19
CA TYR A 92 -3.15 -9.85 9.81
C TYR A 92 -4.12 -11.04 9.65
N ALA A 93 -3.99 -12.09 10.47
CA ALA A 93 -4.82 -13.29 10.34
C ALA A 93 -6.30 -13.03 10.67
N ARG A 94 -6.56 -12.09 11.57
CA ARG A 94 -7.90 -11.68 11.99
C ARG A 94 -8.54 -10.68 11.04
N ASP A 95 -7.79 -9.67 10.62
CA ASP A 95 -8.32 -8.43 10.01
C ASP A 95 -8.09 -8.35 8.49
N CYS A 96 -7.14 -9.10 7.93
CA CYS A 96 -6.87 -9.07 6.49
C CYS A 96 -7.82 -10.00 5.72
N HIS A 97 -9.05 -9.55 5.52
CA HIS A 97 -10.05 -10.22 4.70
C HIS A 97 -11.05 -9.22 4.13
N ASN A 98 -11.78 -9.61 3.08
CA ASN A 98 -12.90 -8.84 2.56
C ASN A 98 -14.20 -9.10 3.33
N THR A 99 -15.30 -8.49 2.91
CA THR A 99 -16.63 -8.66 3.52
C THR A 99 -17.17 -10.10 3.45
N GLU A 100 -16.65 -10.93 2.55
CA GLU A 100 -17.03 -12.33 2.38
C GLU A 100 -16.15 -13.27 3.25
N GLY A 101 -15.11 -12.72 3.89
CA GLY A 101 -14.17 -13.47 4.72
C GLY A 101 -13.03 -14.12 3.93
N GLU A 102 -12.88 -13.80 2.64
CA GLU A 102 -11.74 -14.24 1.84
C GLU A 102 -10.45 -13.63 2.39
N LYS A 103 -9.49 -14.49 2.73
CA LYS A 103 -8.22 -14.07 3.32
C LYS A 103 -7.35 -13.31 2.32
N ASP A 104 -6.43 -12.51 2.86
CA ASP A 104 -5.46 -11.70 2.10
C ASP A 104 -6.08 -10.58 1.24
N MET A 105 -7.41 -10.42 1.26
CA MET A 105 -8.13 -9.36 0.56
C MET A 105 -8.20 -8.07 1.38
N CYS A 106 -7.03 -7.51 1.69
CA CYS A 106 -6.85 -6.22 2.35
C CYS A 106 -5.61 -5.50 1.82
N VAL A 107 -5.38 -4.24 2.21
CA VAL A 107 -4.21 -3.44 1.77
C VAL A 107 -2.86 -4.09 2.07
N VAL A 108 -2.72 -4.74 3.24
CA VAL A 108 -1.45 -5.40 3.62
C VAL A 108 -1.23 -6.66 2.76
N GLY A 109 -2.29 -7.42 2.49
CA GLY A 109 -2.22 -8.59 1.61
C GLY A 109 -1.90 -8.19 0.17
N ALA A 110 -2.48 -7.09 -0.31
CA ALA A 110 -2.18 -6.52 -1.63
C ALA A 110 -0.70 -6.11 -1.75
N ILE A 111 -0.15 -5.40 -0.76
CA ILE A 111 1.27 -5.04 -0.73
C ILE A 111 2.14 -6.29 -0.82
N ASN A 112 1.86 -7.33 -0.02
CA ASN A 112 2.61 -8.59 -0.06
C ASN A 112 2.54 -9.26 -1.44
N ASN A 113 1.36 -9.31 -2.04
CA ASN A 113 1.12 -9.94 -3.34
C ASN A 113 1.86 -9.20 -4.47
N TYR A 114 1.64 -7.90 -4.63
CA TYR A 114 2.28 -7.13 -5.70
C TYR A 114 3.80 -6.97 -5.49
N THR A 115 4.25 -6.97 -4.22
CA THR A 115 5.68 -7.05 -3.92
C THR A 115 6.27 -8.39 -4.38
N ALA A 116 5.57 -9.50 -4.19
CA ALA A 116 6.02 -10.80 -4.71
C ALA A 116 6.00 -10.81 -6.25
N ALA A 117 4.92 -10.32 -6.87
CA ALA A 117 4.79 -10.23 -8.33
C ALA A 117 5.94 -9.45 -8.98
N LEU A 118 6.37 -8.33 -8.40
CA LEU A 118 7.48 -7.52 -8.93
C LEU A 118 8.87 -8.08 -8.63
N LYS A 119 9.00 -8.92 -7.61
CA LYS A 119 10.25 -9.69 -7.40
C LYS A 119 10.37 -10.78 -8.46
N ASP A 120 9.25 -11.46 -8.70
CA ASP A 120 9.18 -12.59 -9.60
C ASP A 120 9.12 -12.17 -11.07
N SER A 121 8.72 -10.95 -11.42
CA SER A 121 8.69 -10.46 -12.82
C SER A 121 10.08 -10.31 -13.47
N SER A 122 11.16 -10.34 -12.67
CA SER A 122 12.53 -10.53 -13.15
C SER A 122 12.85 -12.00 -13.52
N SER A 123 11.95 -12.91 -13.17
CA SER A 123 11.86 -14.30 -13.62
C SER A 123 10.71 -14.39 -14.63
N PRO A 124 10.93 -14.83 -15.87
CA PRO A 124 9.85 -14.90 -16.83
C PRO A 124 8.84 -15.99 -16.44
N CYS A 125 7.75 -15.63 -15.76
CA CYS A 125 6.50 -16.38 -15.82
C CYS A 125 5.84 -16.12 -17.17
N LYS A 126 6.51 -16.57 -18.25
CA LYS A 126 5.87 -16.67 -19.55
C LYS A 126 4.96 -17.89 -19.50
N HIS A 127 3.65 -17.65 -19.48
CA HIS A 127 2.71 -18.63 -19.99
C HIS A 127 3.04 -18.86 -21.47
N HIS A 128 3.85 -19.88 -21.76
CA HIS A 128 3.68 -20.73 -22.93
C HIS A 128 4.57 -21.98 -22.79
N ASP A 129 3.91 -23.12 -22.97
CA ASP A 129 4.45 -24.46 -23.24
C ASP A 129 4.97 -25.30 -22.06
N LEU A 130 4.14 -26.29 -21.70
CA LEU A 130 4.54 -27.57 -21.12
C LEU A 130 5.70 -28.14 -21.95
N TYR A 131 6.95 -28.07 -21.49
CA TYR A 131 7.99 -29.11 -21.64
C TYR A 131 9.30 -28.60 -20.98
N PHE A 132 9.75 -29.32 -19.97
CA PHE A 132 10.99 -29.03 -19.25
C PHE A 132 12.19 -29.47 -20.10
N SER A 133 13.08 -28.53 -20.43
CA SER A 133 14.52 -28.82 -20.47
C SER A 133 15.32 -27.60 -20.07
N SER A 134 15.88 -27.67 -18.86
CA SER A 134 17.07 -27.00 -18.31
C SER A 134 17.55 -25.68 -18.94
N CYS A 135 17.70 -24.61 -18.14
CA CYS A 135 19.03 -24.04 -17.87
C CYS A 135 19.05 -22.80 -16.94
N VAL A 136 20.02 -22.85 -16.02
CA VAL A 136 20.87 -21.84 -15.34
C VAL A 136 20.36 -20.62 -14.55
N CYS A 137 21.02 -20.54 -13.39
CA CYS A 137 21.22 -19.45 -12.45
C CYS A 137 21.90 -18.19 -13.03
N SER A 138 21.79 -17.13 -12.21
CA SER A 138 22.68 -15.98 -12.05
C SER A 138 22.13 -14.69 -12.64
N PHE A 139 21.58 -13.81 -11.79
CA PHE A 139 22.04 -12.42 -11.59
C PHE A 139 21.23 -11.76 -10.45
N ILE A 140 21.93 -11.47 -9.34
CA ILE A 140 21.74 -10.35 -8.39
C ILE A 140 20.64 -10.43 -7.29
N PRO A 141 21.03 -10.76 -6.03
CA PRO A 141 20.23 -10.54 -4.82
C PRO A 141 20.36 -9.11 -4.22
N PHE A 142 20.66 -8.09 -5.03
CA PHE A 142 20.92 -6.71 -4.54
C PHE A 142 19.73 -5.75 -4.69
N PHE A 143 18.75 -6.07 -5.55
CA PHE A 143 17.62 -5.19 -5.89
C PHE A 143 16.68 -4.91 -4.69
N LEU A 144 16.48 -5.88 -3.80
CA LEU A 144 15.57 -5.74 -2.65
C LEU A 144 16.12 -4.89 -1.49
N LYS A 145 17.43 -4.76 -1.33
CA LYS A 145 17.97 -4.06 -0.14
C LYS A 145 17.74 -2.56 -0.18
N ASN A 146 17.58 -1.92 -1.34
CA ASN A 146 17.54 -0.45 -1.41
C ASN A 146 16.16 0.14 -1.67
N VAL A 147 15.23 -0.58 -2.30
CA VAL A 147 13.85 -0.09 -2.48
C VAL A 147 13.03 -0.28 -1.19
N LEU A 148 13.29 -1.36 -0.43
CA LEU A 148 12.54 -1.66 0.80
C LEU A 148 13.24 -1.19 2.09
N SER A 149 14.58 -1.02 2.15
CA SER A 149 15.23 -0.51 3.39
C SER A 149 14.97 0.97 3.64
N SER A 150 14.68 1.74 2.60
CA SER A 150 14.23 3.14 2.71
C SER A 150 12.82 3.26 3.31
N PHE A 151 12.05 2.15 3.34
CA PHE A 151 10.63 2.09 3.73
C PHE A 151 10.34 1.15 4.91
N PHE A 152 11.30 0.99 5.84
CA PHE A 152 11.16 0.31 7.14
C PHE A 152 11.35 -1.23 7.10
N PHE A 153 12.47 -1.73 7.62
CA PHE A 153 12.51 -2.91 8.51
C PHE A 153 13.84 -2.94 9.29
N SER A 154 13.74 -2.96 10.62
CA SER A 154 14.86 -3.28 11.52
C SER A 154 15.24 -4.74 11.34
N GLU A 155 16.54 -5.02 11.22
CA GLU A 155 17.08 -6.38 11.10
C GLU A 155 16.65 -7.25 12.27
N HIS A 156 15.88 -8.32 12.03
CA HIS A 156 15.95 -9.53 12.85
C HIS A 156 15.64 -10.78 12.01
N HIS A 157 16.70 -11.58 11.82
CA HIS A 157 16.72 -13.03 11.55
C HIS A 157 15.72 -13.62 10.54
N VAL A 158 16.15 -13.72 9.29
CA VAL A 158 15.55 -14.64 8.30
C VAL A 158 16.28 -15.99 8.41
N HIS A 159 15.60 -16.99 8.97
CA HIS A 159 16.02 -18.39 8.87
C HIS A 159 15.74 -18.88 7.44
N GLU A 160 16.77 -19.47 6.84
CA GLU A 160 16.81 -20.10 5.53
C GLU A 160 15.74 -21.19 5.40
N PHE A 161 14.72 -20.98 4.57
CA PHE A 161 13.75 -22.01 4.20
C PHE A 161 13.92 -22.40 2.74
N HIS A 162 14.18 -23.69 2.54
CA HIS A 162 14.33 -24.36 1.26
C HIS A 162 13.10 -24.19 0.36
N CYS A 163 13.38 -23.92 -0.91
CA CYS A 163 12.43 -24.00 -2.01
C CYS A 163 11.91 -25.43 -2.18
N ARG A 164 10.61 -25.65 -1.99
CA ARG A 164 9.91 -26.84 -2.47
C ARG A 164 8.79 -26.39 -3.40
N GLN A 165 8.98 -26.72 -4.67
CA GLN A 165 8.06 -26.49 -5.79
C GLN A 165 6.67 -27.05 -5.49
N SER A 166 5.65 -26.21 -5.66
CA SER A 166 4.34 -26.53 -6.25
C SER A 166 3.33 -25.50 -5.74
N LEU A 167 3.35 -24.28 -6.27
CA LEU A 167 2.17 -23.40 -6.24
C LEU A 167 2.18 -22.57 -7.53
N THR A 168 1.03 -22.55 -8.18
CA THR A 168 0.70 -21.72 -9.33
C THR A 168 1.05 -20.26 -9.04
N CYS A 169 1.84 -19.62 -9.91
CA CYS A 169 1.96 -18.16 -9.92
C CYS A 169 0.63 -17.61 -10.47
N ALA A 170 -0.37 -17.51 -9.60
CA ALA A 170 -1.61 -16.81 -9.88
C ALA A 170 -1.54 -15.50 -9.08
N THR A 171 -0.79 -14.54 -9.62
CA THR A 171 -0.83 -13.16 -9.14
C THR A 171 -2.16 -12.54 -9.53
N ILE A 172 -2.65 -11.59 -8.73
CA ILE A 172 -3.93 -10.89 -9.01
C ILE A 172 -3.86 -10.08 -10.32
N SER A 173 -2.65 -9.71 -10.78
CA SER A 173 -2.40 -9.20 -12.14
C SER A 173 -1.08 -9.74 -12.68
N ASP A 174 -1.07 -10.21 -13.92
CA ASP A 174 0.14 -10.69 -14.61
C ASP A 174 0.95 -9.56 -15.26
N ASP A 175 0.40 -8.33 -15.34
CA ASP A 175 1.10 -7.16 -15.88
C ASP A 175 1.98 -6.50 -14.81
N PRO A 176 3.32 -6.45 -15.01
CA PRO A 176 4.22 -5.77 -14.08
C PRO A 176 3.93 -4.26 -13.98
N THR A 177 3.36 -3.65 -15.01
CA THR A 177 2.96 -2.23 -14.99
C THR A 177 1.82 -2.01 -14.01
N GLU A 178 0.74 -2.78 -14.12
CA GLU A 178 -0.38 -2.74 -13.16
C GLU A 178 0.10 -3.07 -11.75
N SER A 179 0.97 -4.08 -11.59
CA SER A 179 1.53 -4.46 -10.29
C SER A 179 2.29 -3.32 -9.62
N LEU A 180 3.12 -2.58 -10.39
CA LEU A 180 3.84 -1.40 -9.90
C LEU A 180 2.88 -0.29 -9.48
N MET A 181 1.88 0.03 -10.31
CA MET A 181 0.92 1.09 -10.01
C MET A 181 0.05 0.76 -8.79
N PHE A 182 -0.39 -0.50 -8.66
CA PHE A 182 -1.11 -0.98 -7.49
C PHE A 182 -0.24 -0.92 -6.23
N LEU A 183 0.97 -1.45 -6.28
CA LEU A 183 1.88 -1.43 -5.13
C LEU A 183 2.14 0.00 -4.65
N ALA A 184 2.48 0.91 -5.57
CA ALA A 184 2.76 2.30 -5.24
C ALA A 184 1.54 2.99 -4.59
N HIS A 185 0.33 2.71 -5.08
CA HIS A 185 -0.90 3.20 -4.49
C HIS A 185 -1.16 2.65 -3.09
N PHE A 186 -1.08 1.32 -2.91
CA PHE A 186 -1.39 0.67 -1.64
C PHE A 186 -0.38 0.99 -0.53
N VAL A 187 0.87 1.25 -0.88
CA VAL A 187 1.86 1.81 0.07
C VAL A 187 1.40 3.19 0.56
N GLY A 188 0.74 4.00 -0.27
CA GLY A 188 0.08 5.23 0.20
C GLY A 188 -1.11 4.96 1.13
N ASP A 189 -1.99 4.04 0.73
CA ASP A 189 -3.20 3.70 1.49
C ASP A 189 -2.90 3.16 2.88
N VAL A 190 -1.92 2.25 3.03
CA VAL A 190 -1.59 1.68 4.34
C VAL A 190 -1.09 2.74 5.33
N HIS A 191 -0.55 3.86 4.83
CA HIS A 191 -0.13 4.99 5.65
C HIS A 191 -1.26 6.00 5.93
N GLN A 192 -2.44 5.84 5.32
CA GLN A 192 -3.64 6.61 5.67
C GLN A 192 -4.22 6.04 6.97
N PRO A 193 -4.23 6.80 8.09
CA PRO A 193 -4.64 6.24 9.38
C PRO A 193 -6.05 5.62 9.38
N LEU A 194 -6.98 6.19 8.60
CA LEU A 194 -8.36 5.73 8.49
C LEU A 194 -8.59 4.63 7.44
N HIS A 195 -7.56 4.24 6.68
CA HIS A 195 -7.60 3.02 5.87
C HIS A 195 -7.22 1.77 6.69
N CYS A 196 -6.74 1.95 7.93
CA CYS A 196 -6.68 0.90 8.95
C CYS A 196 -7.61 1.27 10.11
N GLY A 197 -8.89 1.49 9.78
CA GLY A 197 -9.89 2.05 10.67
C GLY A 197 -10.84 1.01 11.25
N HIS A 198 -11.92 1.47 11.89
CA HIS A 198 -12.92 0.58 12.45
C HIS A 198 -13.92 0.14 11.38
N ALA A 199 -14.24 -1.16 11.36
CA ALA A 199 -15.29 -1.70 10.49
C ALA A 199 -16.65 -1.02 10.72
N LYS A 200 -16.95 -0.69 12.00
CA LYS A 200 -18.25 -0.13 12.42
C LYS A 200 -18.54 1.24 11.81
N ASP A 201 -17.52 2.06 11.60
CA ASP A 201 -17.66 3.40 11.03
C ASP A 201 -17.13 3.52 9.59
N LEU A 202 -16.79 2.37 8.98
CA LEU A 202 -16.21 2.27 7.64
C LEU A 202 -14.95 3.14 7.52
N GLY A 203 -14.05 3.04 8.50
CA GLY A 203 -12.86 3.89 8.59
C GLY A 203 -13.21 5.38 8.69
N GLY A 204 -14.25 5.73 9.45
CA GLY A 204 -14.72 7.11 9.63
C GLY A 204 -15.55 7.69 8.46
N ASN A 205 -15.92 6.89 7.45
CA ASN A 205 -16.79 7.36 6.37
C ASN A 205 -18.21 7.70 6.85
N THR A 206 -18.70 7.03 7.90
CA THR A 206 -20.04 7.29 8.47
C THR A 206 -20.05 8.40 9.52
N ILE A 207 -18.87 8.89 9.94
CA ILE A 207 -18.72 9.97 10.91
C ILE A 207 -18.80 11.30 10.16
N VAL A 208 -19.98 11.92 10.19
CA VAL A 208 -20.23 13.21 9.53
C VAL A 208 -19.67 14.35 10.36
N VAL A 209 -18.89 15.22 9.72
CA VAL A 209 -18.24 16.38 10.36
C VAL A 209 -18.41 17.64 9.52
N HIS A 210 -18.06 18.79 10.09
CA HIS A 210 -17.85 20.02 9.33
C HIS A 210 -16.35 20.32 9.25
N TRP A 211 -15.82 20.41 8.04
CA TRP A 211 -14.46 20.87 7.78
C TRP A 211 -14.53 22.33 7.32
N TYR A 212 -14.14 23.24 8.22
CA TYR A 212 -14.42 24.67 8.09
C TYR A 212 -15.93 24.92 7.86
N THR A 213 -16.30 25.45 6.70
CA THR A 213 -17.68 25.80 6.33
C THR A 213 -18.39 24.70 5.54
N ARG A 214 -17.70 23.60 5.22
CA ARG A 214 -18.22 22.52 4.36
C ARG A 214 -18.51 21.27 5.17
N LYS A 215 -19.66 20.65 4.92
CA LYS A 215 -19.98 19.31 5.44
C LYS A 215 -19.10 18.27 4.76
N SER A 216 -18.54 17.34 5.53
CA SER A 216 -17.69 16.25 5.04
C SER A 216 -17.88 15.01 5.94
N ASN A 217 -17.06 13.97 5.75
CA ASN A 217 -16.91 12.87 6.68
C ASN A 217 -15.47 12.81 7.20
N LEU A 218 -15.24 12.14 8.33
CA LEU A 218 -13.92 12.09 8.97
C LEU A 218 -12.87 11.47 8.04
N HIS A 219 -13.27 10.45 7.26
CA HIS A 219 -12.42 9.78 6.27
C HIS A 219 -11.94 10.69 5.13
N HIS A 220 -12.60 11.82 4.87
CA HIS A 220 -12.31 12.71 3.75
C HIS A 220 -11.74 14.07 4.18
N VAL A 221 -11.49 14.27 5.48
CA VAL A 221 -10.91 15.52 5.98
C VAL A 221 -9.49 15.69 5.43
N ARG A 222 -9.32 16.67 4.54
CA ARG A 222 -8.03 17.03 3.91
C ARG A 222 -7.92 18.54 3.70
N ARG A 223 -6.70 19.07 3.69
CA ARG A 223 -6.46 20.49 3.42
C ARG A 223 -6.78 20.77 1.95
N ALA A 224 -7.66 21.75 1.71
CA ALA A 224 -7.94 22.27 0.37
C ALA A 224 -6.88 23.29 -0.04
#